data_AF-A0A7G9YUD3-F1
#
_entry.id   AF-A0A7G9YUD3-F1
#
_cell.length_a   1.000
_cell.length_b   1.000
_cell.length_c   1.000
_cell.angle_alpha   90.00
_cell.angle_beta   90.00
_cell.angle_gamma   90.00
#
_symmetry.space_group_name_H-M   'P 1'
#
loop_
_entity.id
_entity.type
_entity.pdbx_description
1 polymer ?
#
loop_
_entity_poly.entity_id
_entity_poly.type
_entity_poly.pdbx_seq_one_letter_code
_entity_poly.pdbx_strand_id
1 'polypeptide(L)'
;MVKKRDYDNWSKTELIKEVKKLEKRKKYGIVWEDKPEDVAKRCKNELPVLEEDKNKEIVTDKEKPVNILIEGDNYHALSVLNYTHKGKIDIIYIDPPYNTGSKNEWKYNDHYVDKEDAYRHSKWISFMEKRLRLAKKLLKRTGIVFISIDDNEIAQLKLLCNEIFWEKNFIEQLVWKNKYGAGAKTKGFISIHEYILCYSNGGVTDIQSSLGESELAKHSKKDEKYSIRGGYRTQPLMTRSLGDRPNLVYPVKYKGKEIWPDKQWVWSKERMEKAIKNNEVEFTQRKDGTYGIRAKQYLKDEQGNIRKGKPLSIVEGFFTQEGTKDIFTLFNKNVFAFPKPKNLLKYLINLDINGKENKKAIILDFFCWFWDYSTCSIRIE
;
A
#
# COMPACT_ATOMS: atom_id res chain seq x y z
N MET A 1 10.66 20.83 31.14
CA MET A 1 9.63 20.41 32.14
C MET A 1 8.35 21.19 31.90
N VAL A 2 7.25 20.52 31.55
CA VAL A 2 5.94 21.18 31.45
C VAL A 2 5.48 21.51 32.87
N LYS A 3 5.16 22.78 33.18
CA LYS A 3 4.62 23.18 34.48
C LYS A 3 3.39 22.31 34.80
N LYS A 4 3.42 21.58 35.93
CA LYS A 4 2.22 20.90 36.45
C LYS A 4 1.15 21.97 36.68
N ARG A 5 -0.04 21.73 36.13
CA ARG A 5 -1.20 22.58 36.42
C ARG A 5 -1.61 22.33 37.86
N ASP A 6 -1.72 23.41 38.63
CA ASP A 6 -2.21 23.37 39.99
C ASP A 6 -3.75 23.39 39.94
N TYR A 7 -4.35 22.22 40.18
CA TYR A 7 -5.79 22.03 40.14
C TYR A 7 -6.47 22.39 41.47
N ASP A 8 -5.69 22.64 42.54
CA ASP A 8 -6.23 22.93 43.87
C ASP A 8 -6.89 24.31 43.92
N ASN A 9 -6.51 25.19 42.99
CA ASN A 9 -7.06 26.55 42.84
C ASN A 9 -8.23 26.66 41.86
N TRP A 10 -8.70 25.56 41.27
CA TRP A 10 -9.80 25.58 40.31
C TRP A 10 -11.16 25.51 41.00
N SER A 11 -12.13 26.30 40.53
CA SER A 11 -13.51 26.18 41.00
C SER A 11 -14.12 24.83 40.58
N LYS A 12 -15.12 24.35 41.34
CA LYS A 12 -15.88 23.13 41.01
C LYS A 12 -16.42 23.16 39.58
N THR A 13 -16.84 24.32 39.09
CA THR A 13 -17.34 24.52 37.73
C THR A 13 -16.24 24.34 36.68
N GLU A 14 -15.04 24.86 36.92
CA GLU A 14 -13.88 24.69 36.04
C GLU A 14 -13.41 23.24 36.00
N LEU A 15 -13.38 22.57 37.15
CA LEU A 15 -13.06 21.14 37.25
C LEU A 15 -14.08 20.30 36.49
N ILE A 16 -15.39 20.53 36.67
CA ILE A 16 -16.45 19.81 35.91
C ILE A 16 -16.31 20.08 34.41
N LYS A 17 -15.97 21.30 34.00
CA LYS A 17 -15.77 21.66 32.59
C LYS A 17 -14.58 20.90 31.98
N GLU A 18 -13.47 20.79 32.72
CA GLU A 18 -12.31 20.01 32.26
C GLU A 18 -12.60 18.50 32.29
N VAL A 19 -13.27 17.97 33.32
CA VAL A 19 -13.68 16.56 33.35
C VAL A 19 -14.60 16.23 32.17
N LYS A 20 -15.63 17.03 31.89
CA LYS A 20 -16.49 16.83 30.70
C LYS A 20 -15.71 16.93 29.39
N LYS A 21 -14.65 17.73 29.33
CA LYS A 21 -13.75 17.82 28.18
C LYS A 21 -12.85 16.58 28.08
N LEU A 22 -12.38 16.04 29.20
CA LEU A 22 -11.58 14.81 29.28
C LEU A 22 -12.42 13.57 28.95
N GLU A 23 -13.66 13.48 29.43
CA GLU A 23 -14.59 12.39 29.12
C GLU A 23 -14.96 12.32 27.64
N LYS A 24 -14.96 13.47 26.96
CA LYS A 24 -15.12 13.57 25.50
C LYS A 24 -13.87 13.18 24.73
N ARG A 25 -12.70 12.99 25.37
CA ARG A 25 -11.49 12.56 24.68
C ARG A 25 -11.62 11.10 24.27
N LYS A 26 -10.97 10.76 23.16
CA LYS A 26 -10.88 9.37 22.69
C LYS A 26 -10.21 8.49 23.75
N LYS A 27 -10.85 7.35 24.05
CA LYS A 27 -10.33 6.34 24.99
C LYS A 27 -9.20 5.49 24.39
N TYR A 28 -9.16 5.37 23.07
CA TYR A 28 -8.14 4.68 22.32
C TYR A 28 -7.83 5.47 21.04
N GLY A 29 -6.55 5.58 20.69
CA GLY A 29 -6.06 6.36 19.56
C GLY A 29 -4.89 7.28 19.96
N ILE A 30 -4.41 8.05 18.99
CA ILE A 30 -3.33 9.02 19.20
C ILE A 30 -3.92 10.39 19.56
N VAL A 31 -3.26 11.11 20.48
CA VAL A 31 -3.54 12.51 20.82
C VAL A 31 -2.26 13.28 20.61
N TRP A 32 -2.34 14.40 19.91
CA TRP A 32 -1.19 15.25 19.61
C TRP A 32 -1.55 16.72 19.82
N GLU A 33 -0.52 17.56 19.92
CA GLU A 33 -0.70 19.01 19.90
C GLU A 33 -0.90 19.48 18.47
N ASP A 34 -2.06 20.08 18.20
CA ASP A 34 -2.31 20.71 16.90
C ASP A 34 -1.39 21.92 16.73
N LYS A 35 -0.64 21.93 15.61
CA LYS A 35 0.17 23.06 15.18
C LYS A 35 -0.54 23.71 13.99
N PRO A 36 -1.13 24.91 14.17
CA PRO A 36 -1.76 25.62 13.08
C PRO A 36 -0.75 25.99 12.00
N GLU A 37 -1.11 25.77 10.74
CA GLU A 37 -0.34 26.22 9.58
C GLU A 37 -1.06 27.41 8.95
N ASP A 38 -0.33 28.46 8.57
CA ASP A 38 -0.93 29.67 8.00
C ASP A 38 -1.60 29.39 6.66
N VAL A 39 -1.03 28.49 5.85
CA VAL A 39 -1.64 27.95 4.62
C VAL A 39 -3.04 27.38 4.88
N ALA A 40 -3.20 26.61 5.96
CA ALA A 40 -4.48 26.00 6.33
C ALA A 40 -5.48 27.00 6.90
N LYS A 41 -5.01 28.07 7.55
CA LYS A 41 -5.86 29.17 8.01
C LYS A 41 -6.36 30.00 6.82
N ARG A 42 -5.48 30.34 5.89
CA ARG A 42 -5.80 31.14 4.69
C ARG A 42 -6.84 30.45 3.83
N CYS A 43 -6.68 29.16 3.55
CA CYS A 43 -7.66 28.35 2.82
C CYS A 43 -9.09 28.35 3.38
N LYS A 44 -9.32 28.81 4.60
CA LYS A 44 -10.68 28.95 5.16
C LYS A 44 -11.43 30.17 4.60
N ASN A 45 -10.70 31.21 4.25
CA ASN A 45 -11.25 32.51 3.84
C ASN A 45 -10.83 32.90 2.41
N GLU A 46 -9.74 32.35 1.91
CA GLU A 46 -9.16 32.62 0.60
C GLU A 46 -9.12 31.33 -0.23
N LEU A 47 -9.60 31.39 -1.47
CA LEU A 47 -9.48 30.28 -2.41
C LEU A 47 -8.16 30.40 -3.18
N PRO A 48 -7.31 29.35 -3.21
CA PRO A 48 -6.13 29.38 -4.05
C PRO A 48 -6.55 29.37 -5.52
N VAL A 49 -5.87 30.18 -6.34
CA VAL A 49 -6.08 30.26 -7.80
C VAL A 49 -4.90 29.56 -8.47
N LEU A 50 -5.19 28.67 -9.42
CA LEU A 50 -4.16 28.05 -10.25
C LEU A 50 -3.93 28.92 -11.47
N GLU A 51 -2.67 29.23 -11.75
CA GLU A 51 -2.22 29.92 -12.95
C GLU A 51 -1.46 28.92 -13.84
N GLU A 52 -1.81 28.88 -15.12
CA GLU A 52 -1.14 28.02 -16.09
C GLU A 52 0.14 28.69 -16.59
N ASP A 53 1.30 28.08 -16.33
CA ASP A 53 2.57 28.49 -16.90
C ASP A 53 2.87 27.72 -18.19
N LYS A 54 2.45 28.28 -19.32
CA LYS A 54 2.66 27.69 -20.65
C LYS A 54 4.13 27.50 -21.02
N ASN A 55 5.05 28.23 -20.39
CA ASN A 55 6.48 28.08 -20.66
C ASN A 55 7.05 26.76 -20.10
N LYS A 56 6.34 26.12 -19.16
CA LYS A 56 6.71 24.83 -18.56
C LYS A 56 5.95 23.65 -19.16
N GLU A 57 5.14 23.87 -20.21
CA GLU A 57 4.41 22.80 -20.87
C GLU A 57 5.38 21.85 -21.61
N ILE A 58 5.21 20.55 -21.40
CA ILE A 58 6.00 19.50 -22.07
C ILE A 58 5.07 18.69 -22.96
N VAL A 59 5.11 18.94 -24.26
CA VAL A 59 4.33 18.19 -25.25
C VAL A 59 5.19 17.06 -25.82
N THR A 60 4.77 15.83 -25.59
CA THR A 60 5.43 14.63 -26.15
C THR A 60 4.57 13.95 -27.20
N ASP A 61 3.25 13.89 -26.99
CA ASP A 61 2.28 13.26 -27.89
C ASP A 61 0.90 13.90 -27.67
N LYS A 62 0.32 14.46 -28.73
CA LYS A 62 -0.96 15.18 -28.66
C LYS A 62 -2.18 14.26 -28.58
N GLU A 63 -2.01 12.97 -28.88
CA GLU A 63 -3.09 11.98 -28.79
C GLU A 63 -3.21 11.36 -27.39
N LYS A 64 -2.23 11.61 -26.51
CA LYS A 64 -2.22 11.10 -25.14
C LYS A 64 -2.91 12.03 -24.15
N PRO A 65 -3.40 11.51 -23.01
CA PRO A 65 -3.94 12.32 -21.93
C PRO A 65 -2.92 13.34 -21.40
N VAL A 66 -3.44 14.49 -20.97
CA VAL A 66 -2.64 15.56 -20.34
C VAL A 66 -2.46 15.27 -18.86
N ASN A 67 -1.23 15.36 -18.39
CA ASN A 67 -0.88 15.27 -16.97
C ASN A 67 -0.69 16.67 -16.37
N ILE A 68 -0.96 16.82 -15.06
CA ILE A 68 -0.93 18.13 -14.39
C ILE A 68 0.16 18.13 -13.32
N LEU A 69 1.07 19.11 -13.39
CA LEU A 69 2.00 19.43 -12.32
C LEU A 69 1.59 20.76 -11.69
N ILE A 70 1.34 20.77 -10.38
CA ILE A 70 0.98 21.96 -9.61
C ILE A 70 2.16 22.33 -8.71
N GLU A 71 2.77 23.48 -8.98
CA GLU A 71 3.78 24.08 -8.13
C GLU A 71 3.09 24.96 -7.06
N GLY A 72 3.32 24.66 -5.78
CA GLY A 72 2.74 25.33 -4.62
C GLY A 72 2.50 24.37 -3.44
N ASP A 73 2.30 24.92 -2.22
CA ASP A 73 2.05 24.13 -1.00
C ASP A 73 1.02 23.01 -1.26
N ASN A 74 1.38 21.77 -0.94
CA ASN A 74 0.51 20.64 -1.23
C ASN A 74 -0.85 20.71 -0.50
N TYR A 75 -0.96 21.41 0.64
CA TYR A 75 -2.24 21.71 1.27
C TYR A 75 -3.10 22.63 0.38
N HIS A 76 -2.52 23.68 -0.22
CA HIS A 76 -3.22 24.54 -1.18
C HIS A 76 -3.68 23.73 -2.40
N ALA A 77 -2.76 22.97 -3.02
CA ALA A 77 -3.08 22.16 -4.19
C ALA A 77 -4.22 21.17 -3.89
N LEU A 78 -4.13 20.40 -2.81
CA LEU A 78 -5.18 19.48 -2.38
C LEU A 78 -6.50 20.19 -2.08
N SER A 79 -6.46 21.42 -1.54
CA SER A 79 -7.66 22.22 -1.28
C SER A 79 -8.37 22.61 -2.57
N VAL A 80 -7.64 23.07 -3.59
CA VAL A 80 -8.22 23.39 -4.90
C VAL A 80 -8.77 22.15 -5.59
N LEU A 81 -8.01 21.06 -5.57
CA LEU A 81 -8.42 19.80 -6.19
C LEU A 81 -9.69 19.22 -5.58
N ASN A 82 -10.02 19.57 -4.33
CA ASN A 82 -11.26 19.15 -3.70
C ASN A 82 -12.51 19.77 -4.35
N TYR A 83 -12.37 20.84 -5.13
CA TYR A 83 -13.48 21.40 -5.91
C TYR A 83 -13.69 20.67 -7.24
N THR A 84 -12.61 20.19 -7.87
CA THR A 84 -12.64 19.65 -9.25
C THR A 84 -12.52 18.12 -9.32
N HIS A 85 -11.85 17.50 -8.36
CA HIS A 85 -11.42 16.08 -8.38
C HIS A 85 -11.92 15.26 -7.17
N LYS A 86 -12.87 15.78 -6.40
CA LYS A 86 -13.48 15.05 -5.28
C LYS A 86 -14.02 13.68 -5.73
N GLY A 87 -13.57 12.61 -5.08
CA GLY A 87 -13.95 11.23 -5.40
C GLY A 87 -13.53 10.75 -6.79
N LYS A 88 -12.54 11.37 -7.44
CA LYS A 88 -12.09 11.01 -8.80
C LYS A 88 -10.73 10.29 -8.83
N ILE A 89 -9.96 10.31 -7.75
CA ILE A 89 -8.62 9.71 -7.71
C ILE A 89 -8.72 8.20 -7.44
N ASP A 90 -8.05 7.38 -8.25
CA ASP A 90 -8.01 5.93 -8.08
C ASP A 90 -6.89 5.53 -7.11
N ILE A 91 -5.71 6.12 -7.28
CA ILE A 91 -4.52 5.76 -6.51
C ILE A 91 -3.86 7.03 -5.99
N ILE A 92 -3.50 7.02 -4.71
CA ILE A 92 -2.60 8.01 -4.13
C ILE A 92 -1.32 7.28 -3.75
N TYR A 93 -0.17 7.78 -4.18
CA TYR A 93 1.12 7.37 -3.64
C TYR A 93 1.79 8.62 -3.08
N ILE A 94 2.30 8.54 -1.85
CA ILE A 94 3.07 9.62 -1.26
C ILE A 94 4.30 9.08 -0.53
N ASP A 95 5.36 9.88 -0.60
CA ASP A 95 6.62 9.67 0.10
C ASP A 95 6.90 10.89 1.00
N PRO A 96 6.19 11.02 2.14
CA PRO A 96 6.36 12.16 3.04
C PRO A 96 7.75 12.20 3.67
N PRO A 97 8.15 13.32 4.32
CA PRO A 97 9.35 13.34 5.16
C PRO A 97 9.24 12.30 6.28
N TYR A 98 10.28 11.53 6.52
CA TYR A 98 10.28 10.43 7.50
C TYR A 98 10.54 10.91 8.92
N ASN A 99 10.94 12.17 9.10
CA ASN A 99 11.27 12.74 10.40
C ASN A 99 12.41 11.94 11.05
N THR A 100 13.57 11.86 10.39
CA THR A 100 14.78 11.18 10.90
C THR A 100 15.64 12.10 11.78
N GLY A 101 15.52 13.42 11.60
CA GLY A 101 16.27 14.43 12.33
C GLY A 101 17.72 14.62 11.87
N SER A 102 18.05 14.23 10.63
CA SER A 102 19.38 14.34 10.03
C SER A 102 19.73 15.79 9.63
N LYS A 103 20.71 16.40 10.31
CA LYS A 103 21.13 17.81 10.13
C LYS A 103 21.88 18.12 8.82
N ASN A 104 22.37 17.11 8.10
CA ASN A 104 23.26 17.29 6.92
C ASN A 104 22.51 17.28 5.57
N GLU A 105 21.18 17.27 5.58
CA GLU A 105 20.38 17.09 4.37
C GLU A 105 19.81 18.44 3.93
N TRP A 106 20.66 19.27 3.31
CA TRP A 106 20.30 20.63 2.85
C TRP A 106 19.22 20.65 1.76
N LYS A 107 19.00 19.53 1.05
CA LYS A 107 18.13 19.46 -0.14
C LYS A 107 16.86 18.62 0.04
N TYR A 108 16.70 17.94 1.18
CA TYR A 108 15.42 17.36 1.57
C TYR A 108 15.13 17.91 2.94
N ASN A 109 14.07 18.69 3.06
CA ASN A 109 13.70 19.19 4.36
C ASN A 109 13.13 18.01 5.16
N ASP A 110 13.98 17.29 5.87
CA ASP A 110 13.57 16.42 6.97
C ASP A 110 13.63 17.21 8.30
N HIS A 111 13.74 18.55 8.20
CA HIS A 111 13.82 19.54 9.28
C HIS A 111 12.46 20.19 9.59
N TYR A 112 11.32 19.62 9.20
CA TYR A 112 10.00 20.16 9.59
C TYR A 112 9.91 20.38 11.11
N VAL A 113 10.65 19.55 11.84
CA VAL A 113 10.83 19.68 13.28
C VAL A 113 12.24 19.30 13.70
N ASP A 114 12.85 20.09 14.59
CA ASP A 114 14.16 19.78 15.17
C ASP A 114 14.11 18.44 15.90
N LYS A 115 15.20 17.66 15.80
CA LYS A 115 15.36 16.38 16.50
C LYS A 115 15.20 16.51 18.01
N GLU A 116 15.66 17.62 18.59
CA GLU A 116 15.62 17.89 20.03
C GLU A 116 14.28 18.54 20.46
N ASP A 117 13.36 18.78 19.53
CA ASP A 117 12.05 19.34 19.84
C ASP A 117 11.14 18.30 20.50
N ALA A 118 10.75 18.57 21.75
CA ALA A 118 9.85 17.70 22.51
C ALA A 118 8.50 17.45 21.83
N TYR A 119 8.08 18.32 20.89
CA TYR A 119 6.82 18.22 20.15
C TYR A 119 7.00 17.70 18.72
N ARG A 120 8.16 17.14 18.39
CA ARG A 120 8.50 16.62 17.06
C ARG A 120 7.44 15.76 16.40
N HIS A 121 7.05 14.68 17.06
CA HIS A 121 6.02 13.78 16.55
C HIS A 121 4.65 14.46 16.44
N SER A 122 4.28 15.30 17.42
CA SER A 122 3.01 16.04 17.39
C SER A 122 2.91 16.98 16.21
N LYS A 123 4.00 17.71 15.92
CA LYS A 123 4.06 18.65 14.80
C LYS A 123 3.98 17.90 13.46
N TRP A 124 4.72 16.80 13.30
CA TRP A 124 4.65 15.97 12.10
C TRP A 124 3.26 15.38 11.87
N ILE A 125 2.62 14.84 12.91
CA ILE A 125 1.25 14.31 12.82
C ILE A 125 0.25 15.42 12.49
N SER A 126 0.37 16.60 13.10
CA SER A 126 -0.45 17.77 12.78
C SER A 126 -0.36 18.17 11.30
N PHE A 127 0.84 18.12 10.72
CA PHE A 127 1.09 18.40 9.30
C PHE A 127 0.48 17.35 8.37
N MET A 128 0.69 16.07 8.67
CA MET A 128 0.18 14.96 7.87
C MET A 128 -1.34 14.84 7.94
N GLU A 129 -1.94 15.05 9.11
CA GLU A 129 -3.38 14.95 9.34
C GLU A 129 -4.15 15.88 8.40
N LYS A 130 -3.73 17.15 8.31
CA LYS A 130 -4.33 18.18 7.47
C LYS A 130 -4.38 17.77 6.00
N ARG A 131 -3.27 17.24 5.48
CA ARG A 131 -3.13 16.80 4.08
C ARG A 131 -3.89 15.50 3.80
N LEU A 132 -3.76 14.50 4.67
CA LEU A 132 -4.45 13.21 4.51
C LEU A 132 -5.98 13.35 4.56
N ARG A 133 -6.52 14.27 5.38
CA ARG A 133 -7.96 14.57 5.39
C ARG A 133 -8.46 15.15 4.06
N LEU A 134 -7.66 15.98 3.39
CA LEU A 134 -7.98 16.49 2.05
C LEU A 134 -7.85 15.39 0.99
N ALA A 135 -6.77 14.61 1.03
CA ALA A 135 -6.50 13.50 0.12
C ALA A 135 -7.61 12.44 0.15
N LYS A 136 -8.11 12.08 1.34
CA LYS A 136 -9.22 11.12 1.50
C LYS A 136 -10.49 11.51 0.74
N LYS A 137 -10.77 12.81 0.62
CA LYS A 137 -11.96 13.32 -0.11
C LYS A 137 -11.78 13.22 -1.62
N LEU A 138 -10.55 13.26 -2.12
CA LEU A 138 -10.22 13.10 -3.54
C LEU A 138 -10.33 11.64 -3.98
N LEU A 139 -10.04 10.70 -3.08
CA LEU A 139 -10.02 9.27 -3.36
C LEU A 139 -11.42 8.71 -3.67
N LYS A 140 -11.55 7.95 -4.76
CA LYS A 140 -12.75 7.15 -5.07
C LYS A 140 -13.07 6.20 -3.91
N ARG A 141 -14.32 5.73 -3.83
CA ARG A 141 -14.71 4.70 -2.85
C ARG A 141 -13.85 3.44 -2.97
N THR A 142 -13.55 3.02 -4.19
CA THR A 142 -12.66 1.89 -4.51
C THR A 142 -11.18 2.27 -4.59
N GLY A 143 -10.84 3.54 -4.34
CA GLY A 143 -9.47 4.01 -4.44
C GLY A 143 -8.61 3.58 -3.26
N ILE A 144 -7.31 3.54 -3.49
CA ILE A 144 -6.28 3.12 -2.54
C ILE A 144 -5.24 4.21 -2.34
N VAL A 145 -4.67 4.28 -1.13
CA VAL A 145 -3.55 5.15 -0.79
C VAL A 145 -2.39 4.32 -0.28
N PHE A 146 -1.21 4.61 -0.82
CA PHE A 146 0.08 4.09 -0.39
C PHE A 146 0.89 5.22 0.23
N ILE A 147 1.46 4.98 1.42
CA ILE A 147 2.28 5.96 2.13
C ILE A 147 3.58 5.28 2.52
N SER A 148 4.68 5.68 1.89
CA SER A 148 6.03 5.25 2.28
C SER A 148 6.42 5.89 3.61
N ILE A 149 7.03 5.11 4.50
CA ILE A 149 7.47 5.58 5.81
C ILE A 149 8.55 4.64 6.38
N ASP A 150 9.36 5.13 7.33
CA ASP A 150 10.30 4.31 8.09
C ASP A 150 9.84 4.07 9.54
N ASP A 151 10.73 3.53 10.36
CA ASP A 151 10.49 3.23 11.77
C ASP A 151 10.17 4.45 12.64
N ASN A 152 10.53 5.68 12.24
CA ASN A 152 10.41 6.87 13.09
C ASN A 152 8.94 7.25 13.34
N GLU A 153 8.08 7.10 12.33
CA GLU A 153 6.69 7.58 12.36
C GLU A 153 5.65 6.53 11.95
N ILE A 154 6.05 5.29 11.62
CA ILE A 154 5.11 4.23 11.18
C ILE A 154 3.95 4.01 12.16
N ALA A 155 4.23 3.97 13.47
CA ALA A 155 3.21 3.71 14.48
C ALA A 155 2.20 4.86 14.57
N GLN A 156 2.71 6.09 14.60
CA GLN A 156 1.95 7.33 14.71
C GLN A 156 1.10 7.53 13.45
N LEU A 157 1.71 7.34 12.26
CA LEU A 157 1.04 7.42 10.97
C LEU A 157 -0.04 6.35 10.82
N LYS A 158 0.20 5.10 11.26
CA LYS A 158 -0.81 4.03 11.23
C LYS A 158 -2.03 4.43 12.05
N LEU A 159 -1.84 4.93 13.27
CA LEU A 159 -2.95 5.37 14.12
C LEU A 159 -3.70 6.57 13.52
N LEU A 160 -2.98 7.52 12.94
CA LEU A 160 -3.57 8.65 12.23
C LEU A 160 -4.41 8.17 11.03
N CYS A 161 -3.90 7.23 10.24
CA CYS A 161 -4.63 6.67 9.10
C CYS A 161 -5.84 5.84 9.53
N ASN A 162 -5.74 5.08 10.63
CA ASN A 162 -6.89 4.40 11.23
C ASN A 162 -8.01 5.39 11.60
N GLU A 163 -7.66 6.58 12.08
CA GLU A 163 -8.64 7.64 12.35
C GLU A 163 -9.24 8.23 11.07
N ILE A 164 -8.40 8.56 10.08
CA ILE A 164 -8.84 9.28 8.87
C ILE A 164 -9.59 8.35 7.91
N PHE A 165 -9.00 7.19 7.59
CA PHE A 165 -9.51 6.23 6.61
C PHE A 165 -10.40 5.16 7.23
N TRP A 166 -10.51 5.10 8.56
CA TRP A 166 -11.12 4.01 9.33
C TRP A 166 -10.29 2.73 9.34
N GLU A 167 -10.09 2.15 10.52
CA GLU A 167 -9.30 0.93 10.71
C GLU A 167 -9.78 -0.25 9.85
N LYS A 168 -11.10 -0.41 9.67
CA LYS A 168 -11.69 -1.45 8.81
C LYS A 168 -11.28 -1.35 7.32
N ASN A 169 -10.76 -0.19 6.90
CA ASN A 169 -10.32 0.05 5.54
C ASN A 169 -8.80 -0.07 5.39
N PHE A 170 -8.07 -0.43 6.46
CA PHE A 170 -6.70 -0.85 6.38
C PHE A 170 -6.59 -2.10 5.50
N ILE A 171 -5.67 -2.07 4.55
CA ILE A 171 -5.44 -3.18 3.63
C ILE A 171 -4.24 -3.99 4.09
N GLU A 172 -3.07 -3.35 4.18
CA GLU A 172 -1.83 -4.02 4.58
C GLU A 172 -0.75 -2.99 4.96
N GLN A 173 0.20 -3.41 5.80
CA GLN A 173 1.48 -2.73 6.02
C GLN A 173 2.55 -3.52 5.29
N LEU A 174 2.96 -3.03 4.13
CA LEU A 174 3.99 -3.69 3.33
C LEU A 174 5.35 -3.45 3.98
N VAL A 175 6.16 -4.50 4.06
CA VAL A 175 7.58 -4.44 4.42
C VAL A 175 8.36 -4.45 3.12
N TRP A 176 8.93 -3.30 2.75
CA TRP A 176 9.71 -3.16 1.53
C TRP A 176 11.20 -3.31 1.84
N LYS A 177 11.80 -4.42 1.41
CA LYS A 177 13.25 -4.62 1.48
C LYS A 177 13.95 -3.72 0.46
N ASN A 178 14.42 -2.57 0.92
CA ASN A 178 14.94 -1.50 0.08
C ASN A 178 16.46 -1.57 -0.13
N LYS A 179 17.17 -2.45 0.60
CA LYS A 179 18.63 -2.62 0.51
C LYS A 179 19.02 -4.09 0.30
N TYR A 180 20.14 -4.31 -0.41
CA TYR A 180 20.71 -5.64 -0.61
C TYR A 180 21.28 -6.25 0.68
N GLY A 181 21.80 -5.44 1.60
CA GLY A 181 22.47 -5.90 2.81
C GLY A 181 22.98 -4.78 3.71
N ALA A 182 23.89 -5.13 4.62
CA ALA A 182 24.42 -4.25 5.66
C ALA A 182 25.26 -3.09 5.11
N GLY A 183 25.16 -1.93 5.77
CA GLY A 183 26.12 -0.85 5.62
C GLY A 183 27.37 -1.07 6.48
N ALA A 184 28.49 -0.47 6.08
CA ALA A 184 29.82 -0.65 6.69
C ALA A 184 29.94 -0.25 8.18
N LYS A 185 28.91 0.37 8.78
CA LYS A 185 28.92 0.89 10.17
C LYS A 185 27.78 0.34 11.04
N THR A 186 27.26 -0.83 10.71
CA THR A 186 26.15 -1.43 11.47
C THR A 186 26.66 -1.95 12.82
N LYS A 187 26.13 -1.41 13.93
CA LYS A 187 26.47 -1.83 15.31
C LYS A 187 25.45 -2.80 15.94
N GLY A 188 24.32 -3.06 15.27
CA GLY A 188 23.22 -3.90 15.76
C GLY A 188 22.50 -4.63 14.62
N PHE A 189 21.17 -4.61 14.61
CA PHE A 189 20.40 -5.16 13.49
C PHE A 189 20.67 -4.38 12.20
N ILE A 190 20.74 -5.11 11.10
CA ILE A 190 20.90 -4.57 9.76
C ILE A 190 19.51 -4.14 9.25
N SER A 191 19.20 -2.85 9.37
CA SER A 191 17.94 -2.29 8.84
C SER A 191 17.99 -2.19 7.32
N ILE A 192 17.31 -3.12 6.66
CA ILE A 192 17.26 -3.28 5.18
C ILE A 192 15.86 -3.13 4.61
N HIS A 193 14.92 -2.66 5.41
CA HIS A 193 13.55 -2.44 4.99
C HIS A 193 13.02 -1.10 5.46
N GLU A 194 12.01 -0.65 4.74
CA GLU A 194 11.09 0.43 5.10
C GLU A 194 9.66 -0.10 5.01
N TYR A 195 8.67 0.73 5.32
CA TYR A 195 7.26 0.36 5.29
C TYR A 195 6.51 1.14 4.21
N ILE A 196 5.43 0.52 3.72
CA ILE A 196 4.42 1.19 2.91
C ILE A 196 3.05 0.86 3.49
N LEU A 197 2.37 1.85 4.05
CA LEU A 197 1.00 1.68 4.53
C LEU A 197 0.03 1.72 3.35
N CYS A 198 -0.84 0.72 3.27
CA CYS A 198 -1.91 0.65 2.29
C CYS A 198 -3.29 0.74 2.97
N TYR A 199 -4.08 1.74 2.56
CA TYR A 199 -5.48 1.90 2.98
C TYR A 199 -6.38 2.08 1.76
N SER A 200 -7.65 1.73 1.92
CA SER A 200 -8.69 2.06 0.95
C SER A 200 -9.63 3.14 1.46
N ASN A 201 -10.51 3.64 0.59
CA ASN A 201 -11.67 4.46 0.99
C ASN A 201 -12.94 3.61 1.26
N GLY A 202 -12.78 2.29 1.47
CA GLY A 202 -13.83 1.37 1.93
C GLY A 202 -14.61 0.59 0.87
N GLY A 203 -14.28 0.73 -0.41
CA GLY A 203 -14.90 0.00 -1.52
C GLY A 203 -14.08 -1.17 -2.07
N VAL A 204 -12.93 -1.48 -1.46
CA VAL A 204 -12.04 -2.55 -1.94
C VAL A 204 -12.44 -3.89 -1.32
N THR A 205 -12.69 -4.88 -2.16
CA THR A 205 -13.06 -6.25 -1.79
C THR A 205 -12.04 -7.28 -2.28
N ASP A 206 -11.28 -6.95 -3.32
CA ASP A 206 -10.25 -7.84 -3.88
C ASP A 206 -9.06 -7.04 -4.39
N ILE A 207 -7.85 -7.53 -4.13
CA ILE A 207 -6.60 -7.02 -4.73
C ILE A 207 -5.85 -8.18 -5.37
N GLN A 208 -5.34 -7.98 -6.58
CA GLN A 208 -4.53 -8.96 -7.28
C GLN A 208 -3.28 -8.33 -7.90
N SER A 209 -2.25 -9.13 -8.10
CA SER A 209 -1.00 -8.73 -8.73
C SER A 209 -0.58 -9.72 -9.81
N SER A 210 0.28 -9.27 -10.71
CA SER A 210 0.99 -10.20 -11.60
C SER A 210 1.86 -11.16 -10.77
N LEU A 211 2.00 -12.40 -11.24
CA LEU A 211 2.86 -13.38 -10.60
C LEU A 211 4.33 -13.00 -10.77
N GLY A 212 5.09 -12.99 -9.67
CA GLY A 212 6.54 -12.80 -9.71
C GLY A 212 7.24 -14.02 -10.31
N GLU A 213 8.51 -13.85 -10.69
CA GLU A 213 9.31 -14.89 -11.36
C GLU A 213 9.37 -16.22 -10.60
N SER A 214 9.51 -16.14 -9.27
CA SER A 214 9.54 -17.32 -8.40
C SER A 214 8.20 -18.10 -8.41
N GLU A 215 7.07 -17.40 -8.53
CA GLU A 215 5.75 -18.02 -8.66
C GLU A 215 5.52 -18.59 -10.05
N LEU A 216 5.98 -17.89 -11.10
CA LEU A 216 5.95 -18.39 -12.48
C LEU A 216 6.75 -19.70 -12.59
N ALA A 217 7.97 -19.73 -12.04
CA ALA A 217 8.86 -20.89 -12.08
C ALA A 217 8.29 -22.15 -11.41
N LYS A 218 7.37 -22.01 -10.44
CA LYS A 218 6.69 -23.15 -9.80
C LYS A 218 5.80 -23.94 -10.76
N HIS A 219 5.38 -23.34 -11.88
CA HIS A 219 4.51 -23.97 -12.88
C HIS A 219 5.33 -24.75 -13.91
N SER A 220 6.12 -25.73 -13.44
CA SER A 220 7.10 -26.45 -14.26
C SER A 220 6.56 -27.70 -14.94
N LYS A 221 5.45 -28.28 -14.44
CA LYS A 221 4.87 -29.51 -15.01
C LYS A 221 4.08 -29.20 -16.27
N LYS A 222 3.99 -30.18 -17.18
CA LYS A 222 3.27 -30.06 -18.46
C LYS A 222 2.35 -31.25 -18.66
N ASP A 223 1.25 -31.03 -19.37
CA ASP A 223 0.32 -32.05 -19.82
C ASP A 223 -0.29 -31.63 -21.17
N GLU A 224 -1.33 -32.32 -21.63
CA GLU A 224 -1.98 -32.07 -22.91
C GLU A 224 -2.57 -30.65 -23.05
N LYS A 225 -2.80 -29.94 -21.94
CA LYS A 225 -3.34 -28.57 -21.95
C LYS A 225 -2.26 -27.50 -22.04
N TYR A 226 -0.98 -27.87 -22.08
CA TYR A 226 0.15 -26.95 -21.99
C TYR A 226 0.13 -25.85 -23.06
N SER A 227 -0.29 -26.17 -24.30
CA SER A 227 -0.32 -25.21 -25.41
C SER A 227 -1.21 -23.99 -25.12
N ILE A 228 -2.34 -24.19 -24.43
CA ILE A 228 -3.29 -23.13 -24.09
C ILE A 228 -3.02 -22.60 -22.68
N ARG A 229 -2.86 -23.53 -21.71
CA ARG A 229 -2.87 -23.20 -20.27
C ARG A 229 -1.48 -23.01 -19.66
N GLY A 230 -0.43 -23.26 -20.42
CA GLY A 230 0.95 -23.23 -19.94
C GLY A 230 1.26 -24.33 -18.93
N GLY A 231 2.38 -24.21 -18.23
CA GLY A 231 2.77 -25.16 -17.21
C GLY A 231 1.84 -25.11 -15.99
N TYR A 232 1.85 -26.17 -15.18
CA TYR A 232 1.07 -26.25 -13.95
C TYR A 232 1.93 -26.61 -12.75
N ARG A 233 1.42 -26.26 -11.57
CA ARG A 233 1.90 -26.75 -10.27
C ARG A 233 0.81 -27.56 -9.59
N THR A 234 1.15 -28.33 -8.56
CA THR A 234 0.16 -29.13 -7.84
C THR A 234 -0.08 -28.63 -6.43
N GLN A 235 -1.34 -28.52 -6.03
CA GLN A 235 -1.75 -28.16 -4.67
C GLN A 235 -2.46 -29.34 -3.99
N PRO A 236 -2.21 -29.62 -2.70
CA PRO A 236 -2.92 -30.68 -1.99
C PRO A 236 -4.41 -30.36 -1.93
N LEU A 237 -5.27 -31.35 -2.21
CA LEU A 237 -6.72 -31.20 -2.08
C LEU A 237 -7.26 -31.67 -0.73
N MET A 238 -6.40 -32.27 0.10
CA MET A 238 -6.71 -32.61 1.48
C MET A 238 -6.19 -31.51 2.40
N THR A 239 -6.95 -31.15 3.43
CA THR A 239 -6.52 -30.16 4.43
C THR A 239 -6.91 -30.58 5.84
N ARG A 240 -6.03 -30.26 6.79
CA ARG A 240 -6.29 -30.38 8.23
C ARG A 240 -6.56 -29.01 8.90
N SER A 241 -6.28 -27.91 8.20
CA SER A 241 -6.28 -26.55 8.77
C SER A 241 -7.62 -25.82 8.70
N LEU A 242 -8.57 -26.31 7.90
CA LEU A 242 -9.90 -25.71 7.81
C LEU A 242 -10.84 -26.29 8.88
N GLY A 243 -11.79 -25.46 9.33
CA GLY A 243 -12.88 -25.90 10.22
C GLY A 243 -13.71 -27.02 9.60
N ASP A 244 -14.33 -27.82 10.45
CA ASP A 244 -14.97 -29.08 10.07
C ASP A 244 -16.20 -28.83 9.18
N ARG A 245 -16.25 -29.55 8.06
CA ARG A 245 -17.31 -29.45 7.05
C ARG A 245 -17.70 -30.87 6.63
N PRO A 246 -18.74 -31.46 7.24
CA PRO A 246 -19.14 -32.84 6.99
C PRO A 246 -19.39 -33.15 5.51
N ASN A 247 -19.90 -32.19 4.74
CA ASN A 247 -20.13 -32.31 3.30
C ASN A 247 -18.84 -32.43 2.46
N LEU A 248 -17.66 -32.22 3.05
CA LEU A 248 -16.35 -32.35 2.39
C LEU A 248 -15.63 -33.66 2.79
N VAL A 249 -16.30 -34.56 3.51
CA VAL A 249 -15.81 -35.88 3.87
C VAL A 249 -16.54 -36.91 3.01
N TYR A 250 -15.91 -37.30 1.89
CA TYR A 250 -16.49 -38.25 0.94
C TYR A 250 -15.38 -39.06 0.26
N PRO A 251 -15.67 -40.26 -0.25
CA PRO A 251 -14.67 -41.07 -0.95
C PRO A 251 -14.44 -40.54 -2.36
N VAL A 252 -13.18 -40.53 -2.80
CA VAL A 252 -12.81 -40.36 -4.21
C VAL A 252 -12.38 -41.71 -4.77
N LYS A 253 -13.04 -42.15 -5.84
CA LYS A 253 -12.74 -43.43 -6.49
C LYS A 253 -11.59 -43.27 -7.50
N TYR A 254 -10.56 -44.11 -7.38
CA TYR A 254 -9.45 -44.16 -8.34
C TYR A 254 -8.91 -45.59 -8.47
N LYS A 255 -8.83 -46.10 -9.70
CA LYS A 255 -8.35 -47.47 -10.01
C LYS A 255 -9.01 -48.55 -9.14
N GLY A 256 -10.33 -48.46 -8.95
CA GLY A 256 -11.10 -49.42 -8.14
C GLY A 256 -10.93 -49.28 -6.62
N LYS A 257 -10.12 -48.33 -6.13
CA LYS A 257 -9.95 -48.05 -4.71
C LYS A 257 -10.68 -46.77 -4.30
N GLU A 258 -11.16 -46.74 -3.06
CA GLU A 258 -11.70 -45.53 -2.44
C GLU A 258 -10.61 -44.83 -1.63
N ILE A 259 -10.45 -43.53 -1.87
CA ILE A 259 -9.52 -42.66 -1.17
C ILE A 259 -10.34 -41.73 -0.29
N TRP A 260 -10.13 -41.83 1.02
CA TRP A 260 -10.76 -40.97 2.02
C TRP A 260 -9.80 -39.89 2.48
N PRO A 261 -10.28 -38.67 2.78
CA PRO A 261 -9.43 -37.66 3.39
C PRO A 261 -9.21 -37.99 4.87
N ASP A 262 -8.01 -37.70 5.39
CA ASP A 262 -7.74 -37.88 6.83
C ASP A 262 -8.62 -36.98 7.71
N LYS A 263 -9.01 -35.80 7.18
CA LYS A 263 -9.93 -34.87 7.82
C LYS A 263 -11.05 -34.49 6.87
N GLN A 264 -10.73 -33.72 5.82
CA GLN A 264 -11.67 -33.32 4.78
C GLN A 264 -10.96 -32.87 3.50
N TRP A 265 -11.71 -32.82 2.40
CA TRP A 265 -11.28 -32.22 1.14
C TRP A 265 -11.44 -30.70 1.15
N VAL A 266 -10.74 -30.02 0.23
CA VAL A 266 -10.91 -28.57 -0.04
C VAL A 266 -12.12 -28.31 -0.94
N TRP A 267 -12.50 -29.28 -1.78
CA TRP A 267 -13.56 -29.14 -2.79
C TRP A 267 -14.77 -29.99 -2.45
N SER A 268 -15.95 -29.54 -2.89
CA SER A 268 -17.16 -30.36 -2.89
C SER A 268 -17.01 -31.58 -3.81
N LYS A 269 -17.79 -32.63 -3.54
CA LYS A 269 -17.80 -33.87 -4.34
C LYS A 269 -18.01 -33.59 -5.83
N GLU A 270 -19.01 -32.79 -6.16
CA GLU A 270 -19.32 -32.42 -7.53
C GLU A 270 -18.13 -31.73 -8.24
N ARG A 271 -17.46 -30.79 -7.56
CA ARG A 271 -16.29 -30.11 -8.14
C ARG A 271 -15.11 -31.07 -8.34
N MET A 272 -14.87 -31.94 -7.37
CA MET A 272 -13.81 -32.96 -7.46
C MET A 272 -14.05 -33.90 -8.65
N GLU A 273 -15.27 -34.41 -8.80
CA GLU A 273 -15.64 -35.30 -9.91
C GLU A 273 -15.49 -34.61 -11.26
N LYS A 274 -15.95 -33.36 -11.39
CA LYS A 274 -15.74 -32.54 -12.60
C LYS A 274 -14.26 -32.35 -12.91
N ALA A 275 -13.44 -32.01 -11.91
CA ALA A 275 -12.01 -31.80 -12.08
C ALA A 275 -11.26 -33.10 -12.48
N ILE A 276 -11.65 -34.25 -11.91
CA ILE A 276 -11.10 -35.56 -12.30
C ILE A 276 -11.46 -35.86 -13.76
N LYS A 277 -12.73 -35.68 -14.16
CA LYS A 277 -13.18 -35.88 -15.55
C LYS A 277 -12.41 -35.00 -16.53
N ASN A 278 -12.04 -33.79 -16.11
CA ASN A 278 -11.30 -32.84 -16.92
C ASN A 278 -9.77 -33.01 -16.82
N ASN A 279 -9.24 -34.06 -16.20
CA ASN A 279 -7.80 -34.26 -15.97
C ASN A 279 -7.11 -33.08 -15.23
N GLU A 280 -7.81 -32.42 -14.30
CA GLU A 280 -7.29 -31.33 -13.49
C GLU A 280 -6.81 -31.79 -12.10
N VAL A 281 -6.73 -33.11 -11.89
CA VAL A 281 -6.33 -33.74 -10.64
C VAL A 281 -5.21 -34.74 -10.91
N GLU A 282 -4.20 -34.77 -10.05
CA GLU A 282 -3.09 -35.71 -10.07
C GLU A 282 -3.18 -36.62 -8.83
N PHE A 283 -3.13 -37.93 -9.06
CA PHE A 283 -3.07 -38.95 -8.01
C PHE A 283 -1.62 -39.36 -7.77
N THR A 284 -1.09 -39.11 -6.59
CA THR A 284 0.29 -39.45 -6.21
C THR A 284 0.29 -40.64 -5.25
N GLN A 285 0.90 -41.75 -5.64
CA GLN A 285 1.04 -42.90 -4.75
C GLN A 285 2.09 -42.61 -3.68
N ARG A 286 1.75 -42.86 -2.41
CA ARG A 286 2.64 -42.73 -1.26
C ARG A 286 3.39 -44.04 -1.01
N LYS A 287 4.44 -43.98 -0.19
CA LYS A 287 5.27 -45.15 0.16
C LYS A 287 4.49 -46.27 0.84
N ASP A 288 3.42 -45.94 1.57
CA ASP A 288 2.52 -46.87 2.24
C ASP A 288 1.46 -47.49 1.29
N GLY A 289 1.50 -47.17 0.00
CA GLY A 289 0.54 -47.65 -1.00
C GLY A 289 -0.78 -46.86 -1.06
N THR A 290 -1.00 -45.87 -0.19
CA THR A 290 -2.14 -44.96 -0.26
C THR A 290 -1.94 -43.88 -1.34
N TYR A 291 -3.00 -43.14 -1.68
CA TYR A 291 -2.95 -42.09 -2.71
C TYR A 291 -3.18 -40.71 -2.11
N GLY A 292 -2.31 -39.77 -2.45
CA GLY A 292 -2.57 -38.34 -2.30
C GLY A 292 -3.28 -37.80 -3.54
N ILE A 293 -4.23 -36.90 -3.33
CA ILE A 293 -4.95 -36.21 -4.40
C ILE A 293 -4.51 -34.75 -4.44
N ARG A 294 -4.07 -34.27 -5.60
CA ARG A 294 -3.59 -32.90 -5.78
C ARG A 294 -4.28 -32.24 -6.97
N ALA A 295 -4.67 -30.99 -6.84
CA ALA A 295 -5.20 -30.18 -7.93
C ALA A 295 -4.05 -29.68 -8.81
N LYS A 296 -4.22 -29.74 -10.13
CA LYS A 296 -3.38 -29.01 -11.09
C LYS A 296 -3.82 -27.55 -11.10
N GLN A 297 -2.92 -26.65 -10.74
CA GLN A 297 -3.09 -25.22 -10.91
C GLN A 297 -2.23 -24.79 -12.09
N TYR A 298 -2.89 -24.52 -13.23
CA TYR A 298 -2.24 -24.03 -14.44
C TYR A 298 -1.87 -22.55 -14.32
N LEU A 299 -0.79 -22.17 -15.00
CA LEU A 299 -0.31 -20.79 -15.07
C LEU A 299 -1.33 -19.87 -15.74
N LYS A 300 -1.98 -20.34 -16.80
CA LYS A 300 -3.00 -19.59 -17.53
C LYS A 300 -4.42 -20.11 -17.24
N ASP A 301 -5.41 -19.24 -17.41
CA ASP A 301 -6.82 -19.61 -17.42
C ASP A 301 -7.19 -20.39 -18.70
N GLU A 302 -8.48 -20.63 -18.91
CA GLU A 302 -8.97 -21.38 -20.08
C GLU A 302 -8.89 -20.56 -21.37
N GLN A 303 -8.80 -19.23 -21.25
CA GLN A 303 -8.70 -18.27 -22.33
C GLN A 303 -7.23 -17.97 -22.70
N GLY A 304 -6.27 -18.56 -21.97
CA GLY A 304 -4.84 -18.38 -22.22
C GLY A 304 -4.24 -17.14 -21.54
N ASN A 305 -4.99 -16.43 -20.69
CA ASN A 305 -4.47 -15.31 -19.91
C ASN A 305 -3.72 -15.81 -18.70
N ILE A 306 -2.58 -15.18 -18.38
CA ILE A 306 -1.82 -15.51 -17.17
C ILE A 306 -2.68 -15.20 -15.94
N ARG A 307 -2.81 -16.17 -15.03
CA ARG A 307 -3.55 -15.98 -13.79
C ARG A 307 -2.83 -14.98 -12.91
N LYS A 308 -3.59 -14.07 -12.29
CA LYS A 308 -3.09 -13.15 -11.27
C LYS A 308 -3.02 -13.84 -9.91
N GLY A 309 -2.09 -13.37 -9.08
CA GLY A 309 -1.88 -13.83 -7.71
C GLY A 309 -2.35 -12.79 -6.69
N LYS A 310 -2.09 -13.09 -5.41
CA LYS A 310 -2.21 -12.12 -4.33
C LYS A 310 -0.85 -11.43 -4.12
N PRO A 311 -0.82 -10.10 -3.95
CA PRO A 311 0.41 -9.42 -3.59
C PRO A 311 0.89 -9.91 -2.22
N LEU A 312 2.21 -9.99 -2.05
CA LEU A 312 2.83 -10.33 -0.77
C LEU A 312 3.01 -9.08 0.07
N SER A 313 2.86 -9.22 1.39
CA SER A 313 3.14 -8.14 2.35
C SER A 313 4.64 -7.84 2.47
N ILE A 314 5.50 -8.78 2.10
CA ILE A 314 6.94 -8.54 1.95
C ILE A 314 7.22 -8.25 0.48
N VAL A 315 7.67 -7.03 0.21
CA VAL A 315 8.03 -6.55 -1.13
C VAL A 315 9.54 -6.62 -1.28
N GLU A 316 10.00 -7.47 -2.19
CA GLU A 316 11.41 -7.65 -2.55
C GLU A 316 11.63 -7.39 -4.04
N GLY A 317 12.90 -7.23 -4.44
CA GLY A 317 13.27 -7.08 -5.86
C GLY A 317 13.26 -5.63 -6.37
N PHE A 318 13.06 -4.66 -5.49
CA PHE A 318 13.19 -3.23 -5.81
C PHE A 318 14.10 -2.58 -4.77
N PHE A 319 15.24 -2.03 -5.18
CA PHE A 319 16.23 -1.49 -4.24
C PHE A 319 16.48 0.01 -4.45
N THR A 320 16.79 0.75 -3.39
CA THR A 320 17.00 2.21 -3.45
C THR A 320 18.05 2.62 -4.48
N GLN A 321 19.09 1.80 -4.69
CA GLN A 321 20.14 2.05 -5.68
C GLN A 321 19.59 2.13 -7.12
N GLU A 322 18.49 1.44 -7.43
CA GLU A 322 17.83 1.53 -8.74
C GLU A 322 17.27 2.94 -8.97
N GLY A 323 16.67 3.55 -7.95
CA GLY A 323 16.17 4.93 -8.02
C GLY A 323 17.30 5.93 -8.29
N THR A 324 18.42 5.80 -7.58
CA THR A 324 19.61 6.63 -7.82
C THR A 324 20.13 6.46 -9.25
N LYS A 325 20.19 5.22 -9.74
CA LYS A 325 20.62 4.90 -11.11
C LYS A 325 19.67 5.50 -12.16
N ASP A 326 18.37 5.43 -11.94
CA ASP A 326 17.37 6.03 -12.84
C ASP A 326 17.56 7.55 -12.95
N ILE A 327 17.75 8.26 -11.83
CA ILE A 327 18.03 9.70 -11.82
C ILE A 327 19.35 10.03 -12.51
N PHE A 328 20.41 9.28 -12.22
CA PHE A 328 21.70 9.47 -12.87
C PHE A 328 21.59 9.27 -14.39
N THR A 329 20.84 8.27 -14.84
CA THR A 329 20.61 8.01 -16.28
C THR A 329 19.89 9.17 -16.96
N LEU A 330 18.95 9.83 -16.27
CA LEU A 330 18.17 10.94 -16.82
C LEU A 330 18.95 12.27 -16.84
N PHE A 331 19.71 12.57 -15.78
CA PHE A 331 20.33 13.89 -15.60
C PHE A 331 21.86 13.89 -15.74
N ASN A 332 22.48 12.72 -15.87
CA ASN A 332 23.93 12.51 -15.80
C ASN A 332 24.58 13.06 -14.50
N LYS A 333 23.79 13.19 -13.44
CA LYS A 333 24.19 13.60 -12.10
C LYS A 333 23.12 13.23 -11.08
N ASN A 334 23.54 13.01 -9.83
CA ASN A 334 22.63 12.78 -8.72
C ASN A 334 22.08 14.12 -8.21
N VAL A 335 21.00 14.59 -8.82
CA VAL A 335 20.30 15.82 -8.41
C VAL A 335 19.36 15.63 -7.23
N PHE A 336 19.01 14.38 -6.90
CA PHE A 336 18.14 14.00 -5.78
C PHE A 336 18.85 13.03 -4.84
N ALA A 337 18.59 13.15 -3.54
CA ALA A 337 19.24 12.34 -2.51
C ALA A 337 18.59 10.94 -2.36
N PHE A 338 17.26 10.87 -2.34
CA PHE A 338 16.54 9.63 -1.99
C PHE A 338 15.36 9.30 -2.93
N PRO A 339 15.59 9.20 -4.26
CA PRO A 339 14.51 8.85 -5.19
C PRO A 339 14.00 7.43 -4.96
N LYS A 340 12.68 7.25 -4.93
CA LYS A 340 12.04 5.93 -4.89
C LYS A 340 12.22 5.21 -6.25
N PRO A 341 12.45 3.89 -6.29
CA PRO A 341 12.64 3.16 -7.54
C PRO A 341 11.39 3.16 -8.43
N LYS A 342 11.54 3.44 -9.73
CA LYS A 342 10.40 3.47 -10.67
C LYS A 342 9.64 2.15 -10.73
N ASN A 343 10.34 1.02 -10.57
CA ASN A 343 9.76 -0.31 -10.68
C ASN A 343 8.91 -0.67 -9.44
N LEU A 344 9.28 -0.16 -8.26
CA LEU A 344 8.42 -0.25 -7.07
C LEU A 344 7.10 0.48 -7.31
N LEU A 345 7.16 1.71 -7.80
CA LEU A 345 5.95 2.50 -8.10
C LEU A 345 5.09 1.80 -9.16
N LYS A 346 5.70 1.30 -10.23
CA LYS A 346 5.00 0.50 -11.26
C LYS A 346 4.34 -0.74 -10.67
N TYR A 347 4.99 -1.44 -9.75
CA TYR A 347 4.39 -2.61 -9.11
C TYR A 347 3.13 -2.23 -8.33
N LEU A 348 3.18 -1.18 -7.51
CA LEU A 348 2.06 -0.73 -6.67
C LEU A 348 0.87 -0.21 -7.50
N ILE A 349 1.12 0.61 -8.53
CA ILE A 349 0.03 1.21 -9.33
C ILE A 349 -0.67 0.19 -10.25
N ASN A 350 0.03 -0.89 -10.63
CA ASN A 350 -0.51 -1.95 -11.48
C ASN A 350 -1.24 -3.06 -10.71
N LEU A 351 -1.47 -2.88 -9.41
CA LEU A 351 -2.34 -3.80 -8.66
C LEU A 351 -3.78 -3.71 -9.15
N ASP A 352 -4.38 -4.85 -9.46
CA ASP A 352 -5.78 -4.93 -9.84
C ASP A 352 -6.67 -4.76 -8.61
N ILE A 353 -7.65 -3.88 -8.71
CA ILE A 353 -8.60 -3.60 -7.63
C ILE A 353 -9.99 -4.05 -8.05
N ASN A 354 -10.60 -4.96 -7.28
CA ASN A 354 -11.91 -5.56 -7.55
C ASN A 354 -12.03 -6.17 -8.97
N GLY A 355 -10.95 -6.81 -9.44
CA GLY A 355 -10.88 -7.43 -10.77
C GLY A 355 -10.79 -6.44 -11.94
N LYS A 356 -10.52 -5.16 -11.66
CA LYS A 356 -10.30 -4.13 -12.69
C LYS A 356 -8.81 -3.80 -12.81
N GLU A 357 -8.32 -3.80 -14.04
CA GLU A 357 -6.98 -3.33 -14.36
C GLU A 357 -6.92 -1.79 -14.34
N ASN A 358 -5.85 -1.23 -13.80
CA ASN A 358 -5.66 0.22 -13.65
C ASN A 358 -5.10 0.90 -14.91
N LYS A 359 -5.57 0.53 -16.11
CA LYS A 359 -5.04 1.09 -17.38
C LYS A 359 -5.39 2.56 -17.64
N LYS A 360 -6.37 3.10 -16.91
CA LYS A 360 -6.88 4.49 -16.99
C LYS A 360 -7.15 5.02 -15.59
N ALA A 361 -6.20 4.77 -14.69
CA ALA A 361 -6.31 5.15 -13.30
C ALA A 361 -5.73 6.54 -13.09
N ILE A 362 -6.48 7.40 -12.40
CA ILE A 362 -6.00 8.73 -12.00
C ILE A 362 -5.14 8.57 -10.74
N ILE A 363 -3.87 8.96 -10.85
CA ILE A 363 -2.84 8.80 -9.81
C ILE A 363 -2.44 10.18 -9.28
N LEU A 364 -2.46 10.35 -7.96
CA LEU A 364 -2.05 11.59 -7.30
C LEU A 364 -0.83 11.35 -6.41
N ASP A 365 0.18 12.20 -6.55
CA ASP A 365 1.32 12.30 -5.65
C ASP A 365 1.54 13.77 -5.26
N PHE A 366 1.17 14.09 -4.01
CA PHE A 366 1.29 15.43 -3.44
C PHE A 366 2.52 15.63 -2.55
N PHE A 367 3.47 14.70 -2.63
CA PHE A 367 4.84 14.85 -2.11
C PHE A 367 5.84 14.61 -3.26
N CYS A 368 5.49 15.13 -4.44
CA CYS A 368 6.38 15.08 -5.58
C CYS A 368 7.47 16.16 -5.38
N TRP A 369 8.74 15.78 -5.56
CA TRP A 369 9.91 16.65 -5.45
C TRP A 369 10.35 17.04 -4.04
N PHE A 370 11.68 16.90 -3.86
CA PHE A 370 12.38 16.90 -2.58
C PHE A 370 12.80 18.32 -2.09
N TRP A 371 12.59 19.38 -2.87
CA TRP A 371 13.26 20.68 -2.65
C TRP A 371 12.51 21.68 -1.75
N ASP A 372 11.22 21.52 -1.55
CA ASP A 372 10.33 22.30 -0.66
C ASP A 372 9.01 21.51 -0.57
N TYR A 373 8.27 21.57 0.53
CA TYR A 373 7.00 20.83 0.77
C TYR A 373 5.83 21.26 -0.13
N SER A 374 6.15 21.88 -1.27
CA SER A 374 5.28 22.76 -2.02
C SER A 374 5.20 22.37 -3.49
N THR A 375 5.20 21.09 -3.82
CA THR A 375 4.83 20.70 -5.18
C THR A 375 3.92 19.48 -5.14
N CYS A 376 2.80 19.56 -5.85
CA CYS A 376 1.81 18.51 -5.98
C CYS A 376 1.72 18.11 -7.45
N SER A 377 1.93 16.84 -7.75
CA SER A 377 1.76 16.30 -9.09
C SER A 377 0.51 15.44 -9.14
N ILE A 378 -0.31 15.64 -10.15
CA ILE A 378 -1.37 14.71 -10.49
C ILE A 378 -1.06 14.14 -11.85
N ARG A 379 -0.86 12.84 -11.88
CA ARG A 379 -0.88 12.10 -13.13
C ARG A 379 -2.32 11.68 -13.40
N ILE A 380 -2.97 12.34 -14.35
CA ILE A 380 -4.30 11.95 -14.82
C ILE A 380 -4.09 11.00 -16.01
N GLU A 381 -4.14 9.70 -15.76
CA GLU A 381 -4.16 8.66 -16.82
C GLU A 381 -5.50 7.95 -16.94
#